data_AF-A0A9N9J5R0-F1
#
_entry.id   AF-A0A9N9J5R0-F1
#
_cell.length_a   1.000
_cell.length_b   1.000
_cell.length_c   1.000
_cell.angle_alpha   90.00
_cell.angle_beta   90.00
_cell.angle_gamma   90.00
#
_symmetry.space_group_name_H-M   'P 1'
#
loop_
_entity.id
_entity.type
_entity.pdbx_description
1 polymer ?
#
loop_
_entity_poly.entity_id
_entity_poly.type
_entity_poly.pdbx_seq_one_letter_code
_entity_poly.pdbx_strand_id
1 'polypeptide(L)'
;GQNDPMTLLAKQIGNLVLQLQHAPVPQINILAAQNRELNLVTYPDFSGGEQDPITWLEDVEKAFEANQVQDNHKIPVVVPHLKGTTSTWWVSIQAIRPAIDRWNDAHNQ
;
A
#
# COMPACT_ATOMS: atom_id res chain seq x y z
N GLY A 1 13.86 30.87 -51.70
CA GLY A 1 14.57 31.61 -50.62
C GLY A 1 14.25 30.95 -49.29
N GLN A 2 15.12 31.07 -48.29
CA GLN A 2 15.01 30.38 -46.99
C GLN A 2 13.71 30.64 -46.19
N ASN A 3 12.84 31.53 -46.69
CA ASN A 3 11.58 32.00 -46.08
C ASN A 3 10.32 31.59 -46.88
N ASP A 4 10.40 30.59 -47.76
CA ASP A 4 9.21 30.04 -48.42
C ASP A 4 8.32 29.32 -47.39
N PRO A 5 7.02 29.68 -47.25
CA PRO A 5 6.10 29.08 -46.28
C PRO A 5 6.02 27.54 -46.39
N MET A 6 6.14 26.98 -47.60
CA MET A 6 6.14 25.52 -47.77
C MET A 6 7.40 24.86 -47.20
N THR A 7 8.53 25.56 -47.25
CA THR A 7 9.79 25.09 -46.67
C THR A 7 9.75 25.14 -45.14
N LEU A 8 9.06 26.13 -44.56
CA LEU A 8 8.87 26.25 -43.11
C LEU A 8 7.96 25.13 -42.58
N LEU A 9 6.85 24.85 -43.27
CA LEU A 9 5.94 23.77 -42.90
C LEU A 9 6.63 22.40 -42.93
N ALA A 10 7.42 22.13 -43.98
CA ALA A 10 8.17 20.87 -44.09
C ALA A 10 9.17 20.68 -42.93
N LYS A 11 9.86 21.75 -42.51
CA LYS A 11 10.77 21.70 -41.34
C LYS A 11 10.01 21.46 -40.05
N GLN A 12 8.86 22.11 -39.86
CA GLN A 12 8.05 21.94 -38.66
C GLN A 12 7.49 20.51 -38.55
N ILE A 13 7.04 19.92 -39.67
CA ILE A 13 6.61 18.52 -39.71
C ILE A 13 7.79 17.59 -39.38
N GLY A 14 8.98 17.83 -39.96
CA GLY A 14 10.18 17.04 -39.65
C GLY A 14 10.55 17.08 -38.16
N ASN A 15 10.48 18.26 -37.54
CA ASN A 15 10.76 18.42 -36.11
C ASN A 15 9.72 17.70 -35.24
N LEU A 16 8.45 17.75 -35.62
CA LEU A 16 7.39 17.06 -34.88
C LEU A 16 7.56 15.53 -34.97
N VAL A 17 7.86 15.02 -36.16
CA VAL A 17 8.13 13.57 -36.35
C VAL A 17 9.32 13.13 -35.51
N LEU A 18 10.40 13.93 -35.48
CA LEU A 18 11.58 13.63 -34.66
C LEU A 18 11.25 13.64 -33.16
N GLN A 19 10.45 14.61 -32.68
CA GLN A 19 9.99 14.63 -31.29
C GLN A 19 9.16 13.41 -30.93
N LEU A 20 8.26 12.97 -31.82
CA LEU A 20 7.44 11.78 -31.58
C LEU A 20 8.26 10.48 -31.58
N GLN A 21 9.34 10.40 -32.37
CA GLN A 21 10.26 9.25 -32.36
C GLN A 21 11.12 9.19 -31.10
N HIS A 22 11.42 10.34 -30.49
CA HIS A 22 12.26 10.44 -29.29
C HIS A 22 11.45 10.59 -28.01
N ALA A 23 10.12 10.60 -28.10
CA ALA A 23 9.25 10.68 -26.95
C ALA A 23 9.49 9.43 -26.06
N PRO A 24 9.82 9.59 -24.77
CA PRO A 24 9.95 8.46 -23.88
C PRO A 24 8.61 7.76 -23.80
N VAL A 25 8.59 6.47 -24.14
CA VAL A 25 7.43 5.61 -23.92
C VAL A 25 7.15 5.61 -22.42
N PRO A 26 5.92 5.88 -21.94
CA PRO A 26 5.62 5.84 -20.52
C PRO A 26 5.95 4.45 -19.99
N GLN A 27 7.00 4.39 -19.16
CA GLN A 27 7.42 3.15 -18.53
C GLN A 27 6.51 2.91 -17.33
N ILE A 28 5.52 2.04 -17.51
CA ILE A 28 4.71 1.55 -16.39
C ILE A 28 5.63 0.68 -15.53
N ASN A 29 5.92 1.13 -14.30
CA ASN A 29 6.67 0.32 -13.35
C ASN A 29 5.76 -0.79 -12.80
N ILE A 30 5.67 -1.90 -13.54
CA ILE A 30 4.81 -3.05 -13.20
C ILE A 30 5.21 -3.64 -11.83
N LEU A 31 6.49 -3.56 -11.45
CA LEU A 31 6.98 -4.05 -10.15
C LEU A 31 6.43 -3.22 -8.97
N ALA A 32 6.27 -1.91 -9.17
CA ALA A 32 5.64 -1.04 -8.16
C ALA A 32 4.12 -1.26 -8.08
N ALA A 33 3.47 -1.64 -9.18
CA ALA A 33 2.04 -1.96 -9.20
C ALA A 33 1.73 -3.30 -8.50
N GLN A 34 2.65 -4.27 -8.55
CA GLN A 34 2.46 -5.60 -7.97
C GLN A 34 2.61 -5.66 -6.44
N ASN A 35 3.30 -4.69 -5.83
CA ASN A 35 3.51 -4.64 -4.37
C ASN A 35 2.55 -3.69 -3.64
N ARG A 36 1.48 -3.26 -4.32
CA ARG A 36 0.55 -2.28 -3.75
C ARG A 36 -0.52 -2.99 -2.91
N GLU A 37 -0.55 -2.67 -1.62
CA GLU A 37 -1.67 -3.00 -0.75
C GLU A 37 -2.95 -2.28 -1.21
N LEU A 38 -4.08 -2.99 -1.12
CA LEU A 38 -5.39 -2.52 -1.49
C LEU A 38 -6.17 -2.01 -0.26
N ASN A 39 -7.32 -1.40 -0.49
CA ASN A 39 -8.25 -0.99 0.56
C ASN A 39 -9.67 -1.35 0.13
N LEU A 40 -9.90 -2.66 -0.02
CA LEU A 40 -11.18 -3.24 -0.46
C LEU A 40 -12.12 -3.52 0.70
N VAL A 41 -11.57 -3.88 1.86
CA VAL A 41 -12.31 -4.25 3.07
C VAL A 41 -11.83 -3.43 4.26
N THR A 42 -12.76 -2.98 5.10
CA THR A 42 -12.46 -2.29 6.36
C THR A 42 -12.05 -3.28 7.45
N TYR A 43 -11.11 -2.90 8.30
CA TYR A 43 -10.74 -3.72 9.45
C TYR A 43 -11.71 -3.51 10.63
N PRO A 44 -12.07 -4.57 11.36
CA PRO A 44 -12.92 -4.46 12.54
C PRO A 44 -12.17 -3.87 13.73
N ASP A 45 -12.84 -3.02 14.49
CA ASP A 45 -12.31 -2.46 15.74
C ASP A 45 -12.40 -3.45 16.91
N PHE A 46 -11.43 -3.39 17.82
CA PHE A 46 -11.40 -4.21 19.02
C PHE A 46 -11.18 -3.38 20.29
N SER A 47 -12.20 -3.37 21.14
CA SER A 47 -12.23 -2.69 22.43
C SER A 47 -12.10 -3.66 23.63
N GLY A 48 -12.16 -4.97 23.38
CA GLY A 48 -12.25 -6.01 24.41
C GLY A 48 -13.67 -6.18 24.97
N GLY A 49 -13.78 -6.59 26.24
CA GLY A 49 -15.06 -6.85 26.89
C GLY A 49 -15.72 -8.13 26.38
N GLU A 50 -16.93 -8.02 25.83
CA GLU A 50 -17.69 -9.15 25.28
C GLU A 50 -17.25 -9.55 23.85
N GLN A 51 -16.33 -8.79 23.22
CA GLN A 51 -15.80 -9.14 21.90
C GLN A 51 -14.88 -10.36 22.03
N ASP A 52 -15.22 -11.45 21.34
CA ASP A 52 -14.36 -12.63 21.26
C ASP A 52 -13.07 -12.31 20.47
N PRO A 53 -11.89 -12.40 21.10
CA PRO A 53 -10.62 -12.10 20.42
C PRO A 53 -10.31 -13.06 19.28
N ILE A 54 -10.82 -14.30 19.30
CA ILE A 54 -10.57 -15.27 18.22
C ILE A 54 -11.35 -14.89 16.98
N THR A 55 -12.67 -14.67 17.12
CA THR A 55 -13.51 -14.19 16.01
C THR A 55 -12.98 -12.88 15.41
N TRP A 56 -12.55 -11.93 16.26
CA TRP A 56 -11.96 -10.68 15.78
C TRP A 56 -10.67 -10.92 14.97
N LEU A 57 -9.80 -11.81 15.42
CA LEU A 57 -8.56 -12.14 14.73
C LEU A 57 -8.83 -12.76 13.35
N GLU A 58 -9.77 -13.69 13.26
CA GLU A 58 -10.18 -14.31 11.99
C GLU A 58 -10.72 -13.27 10.99
N ASP A 59 -11.47 -12.28 11.46
CA ASP A 59 -12.00 -11.22 10.59
C ASP A 59 -10.91 -10.24 10.15
N VAL A 60 -9.92 -9.95 11.01
CA VAL A 60 -8.73 -9.19 10.62
C VAL A 60 -7.91 -9.94 9.57
N GLU A 61 -7.75 -11.25 9.69
CA GLU A 61 -7.03 -12.08 8.71
C GLU A 61 -7.70 -12.05 7.34
N LYS A 62 -9.03 -12.23 7.29
CA LYS A 62 -9.80 -12.09 6.04
C LYS A 62 -9.60 -10.71 5.41
N ALA A 63 -9.56 -9.65 6.22
CA ALA A 63 -9.32 -8.29 5.72
C ALA A 63 -7.89 -8.10 5.20
N PHE A 64 -6.87 -8.69 5.84
CA PHE A 64 -5.50 -8.69 5.33
C PHE A 64 -5.37 -9.38 3.98
N GLU A 65 -5.99 -10.55 3.83
CA GLU A 65 -6.00 -11.29 2.56
C GLU A 65 -6.69 -10.49 1.45
N ALA A 66 -7.88 -9.95 1.73
CA ALA A 66 -8.63 -9.14 0.76
C ALA A 66 -7.85 -7.87 0.33
N ASN A 67 -7.14 -7.25 1.28
CA ASN A 67 -6.38 -6.04 1.03
C ASN A 67 -4.93 -6.31 0.58
N GLN A 68 -4.51 -7.57 0.45
CA GLN A 68 -3.14 -7.95 0.07
C GLN A 68 -2.07 -7.28 0.96
N VAL A 69 -2.33 -7.20 2.27
CA VAL A 69 -1.41 -6.56 3.22
C VAL A 69 -0.15 -7.40 3.38
N GLN A 70 1.01 -6.75 3.29
CA GLN A 70 2.30 -7.39 3.45
C GLN A 70 2.54 -7.76 4.91
N ASP A 71 3.22 -8.87 5.18
CA ASP A 71 3.40 -9.39 6.54
C ASP A 71 4.06 -8.38 7.51
N ASN A 72 5.00 -7.57 7.01
CA ASN A 72 5.68 -6.52 7.76
C ASN A 72 4.77 -5.29 8.05
N HIS A 73 3.63 -5.17 7.38
CA HIS A 73 2.68 -4.07 7.56
C HIS A 73 1.42 -4.45 8.36
N LYS A 74 1.18 -5.75 8.59
CA LYS A 74 0.01 -6.23 9.34
C LYS A 74 -0.12 -5.59 10.73
N ILE A 75 0.97 -5.51 11.51
CA ILE A 75 0.96 -4.86 12.83
C ILE A 75 0.65 -3.35 12.71
N PRO A 76 1.36 -2.55 11.89
CA PRO A 76 1.00 -1.15 11.65
C PRO A 76 -0.47 -0.92 11.23
N VAL A 77 -1.06 -1.85 10.47
CA VAL A 77 -2.44 -1.74 9.99
C VAL A 77 -3.47 -2.03 11.09
N VAL A 78 -3.26 -3.06 11.93
CA VAL A 78 -4.27 -3.46 12.94
C VAL A 78 -4.23 -2.59 14.20
N VAL A 79 -3.07 -2.05 14.58
CA VAL A 79 -2.92 -1.29 15.83
C VAL A 79 -3.89 -0.09 15.94
N PRO A 80 -4.13 0.72 14.89
CA PRO A 80 -5.15 1.78 14.91
C PRO A 80 -6.58 1.31 15.19
N HIS A 81 -6.87 0.01 14.98
CA HIS A 81 -8.18 -0.60 15.24
C HIS A 81 -8.34 -1.11 16.67
N LEU A 82 -7.28 -1.07 17.50
CA LEU A 82 -7.40 -1.27 18.93
C LEU A 82 -7.99 -0.01 19.58
N LYS A 83 -9.06 -0.16 20.36
CA LYS A 83 -9.79 0.94 21.00
C LYS A 83 -9.78 0.80 22.53
N GLY A 84 -10.10 1.90 23.20
CA GLY A 84 -10.26 1.95 24.65
C GLY A 84 -9.08 1.34 25.41
N THR A 85 -9.40 0.48 26.38
CA THR A 85 -8.42 -0.18 27.26
C THR A 85 -7.41 -1.03 26.49
N THR A 86 -7.81 -1.67 25.38
CA THR A 86 -6.88 -2.49 24.58
C THR A 86 -5.82 -1.64 23.89
N SER A 87 -6.19 -0.46 23.40
CA SER A 87 -5.24 0.50 22.84
C SER A 87 -4.21 0.94 23.89
N THR A 88 -4.67 1.27 25.10
CA THR A 88 -3.79 1.61 26.23
C THR A 88 -2.87 0.47 26.63
N TRP A 89 -3.40 -0.76 26.67
CA TRP A 89 -2.60 -1.96 26.95
C TRP A 89 -1.50 -2.18 25.90
N TRP A 90 -1.82 -2.04 24.61
CA TRP A 90 -0.85 -2.19 23.53
C TRP A 90 0.33 -1.22 23.67
N VAL A 91 0.04 0.07 23.89
CA VAL A 91 1.07 1.11 24.10
C VAL A 91 1.93 0.78 25.31
N SER A 92 1.31 0.33 26.41
CA SER A 92 2.02 -0.04 27.64
C SER A 92 2.95 -1.24 27.43
N ILE A 93 2.48 -2.28 26.74
CA ILE A 93 3.28 -3.47 26.45
C ILE A 93 4.43 -3.13 25.51
N GLN A 94 4.22 -2.36 24.45
CA GLN A 94 5.28 -1.95 23.53
C GLN A 94 6.40 -1.16 24.24
N ALA A 95 6.05 -0.33 25.23
CA ALA A 95 7.03 0.41 26.02
C ALA A 95 7.87 -0.48 26.96
N ILE A 96 7.32 -1.60 27.43
CA ILE A 96 7.97 -2.51 28.38
C ILE A 96 8.69 -3.66 27.66
N ARG A 97 8.12 -4.14 26.56
CA ARG A 97 8.61 -5.27 25.74
C ARG A 97 8.26 -5.02 24.27
N PRO A 98 9.20 -4.51 23.46
CA PRO A 98 9.01 -4.35 22.01
C PRO A 98 9.05 -5.70 21.26
N ALA A 99 8.72 -6.81 21.91
CA ALA A 99 8.89 -8.16 21.36
C ALA A 99 7.79 -8.54 20.35
N ILE A 100 6.64 -7.84 20.35
CA ILE A 100 5.58 -8.06 19.37
C ILE A 100 5.85 -7.14 18.17
N ASP A 101 6.76 -7.56 17.29
CA ASP A 101 7.17 -6.81 16.10
C ASP A 101 6.67 -7.42 14.79
N ARG A 102 6.04 -8.60 14.85
CA ARG A 102 5.56 -9.38 13.71
C ARG A 102 4.20 -10.02 13.98
N TRP A 103 3.39 -10.12 12.93
CA TRP A 103 2.06 -10.73 13.00
C TRP A 103 2.13 -12.23 13.28
N ASN A 104 3.06 -12.91 12.61
CA ASN A 104 3.31 -14.32 12.78
C ASN A 104 4.70 -14.51 13.37
N ASP A 105 4.80 -15.12 14.55
CA ASP A 105 6.08 -15.53 15.16
C ASP A 105 6.12 -17.06 15.23
N ALA A 106 7.17 -17.65 14.65
CA ALA A 106 7.39 -19.09 14.69
C ALA A 106 7.51 -19.65 16.12
N HIS A 107 7.75 -18.80 17.12
CA HIS A 107 7.82 -19.17 18.54
C HIS A 107 6.47 -19.13 19.28
N ASN A 108 5.36 -18.80 18.61
CA ASN A 108 4.02 -18.78 19.20
C ASN A 108 3.31 -20.16 19.18
N GLN A 109 4.06 -21.27 19.27
CA GLN A 109 3.53 -22.64 19.32
C GLN A 109 3.20 -23.10 20.74
#